data_AF-A0A841QAW4-F1
#
_entry.id   AF-A0A841QAW4-F1
#
_cell.length_a   1.000
_cell.length_b   1.000
_cell.length_c   1.000
_cell.angle_alpha   90.00
_cell.angle_beta   90.00
_cell.angle_gamma   90.00
#
_symmetry.space_group_name_H-M   'P 1'
#
loop_
_entity.id
_entity.type
_entity.pdbx_description
1 polymer ?
#
loop_
_entity_poly.entity_id
_entity_poly.type
_entity_poly.pdbx_seq_one_letter_code
_entity_poly.pdbx_strand_id
1 'polypeptide(L)'
;MKIGYRTLKTAIGAPIAIFIAQLLQLDNYISAGILTILCIQVTRKRSVLSAWYRFAACMLGMAFSFLIFETLGYEPYAIGILLFIFIPVTVMLKITEGIVTSSVIILHLYGAGFVTFELLLNEVVLISVGIGTALLLNMYMPSLESELKKMQEQVEENFQKILKEIAHFLRTGDESWTGKEFTETAFILDEALGLAYRDVENHLLRSHHQFYHYFQMRTKQFEILERILPLISRIPEVSKQSVKISTFFSELAEGVNPGNTAVIFLHQLKEIREEFREGSLPSTREEFEARANLFTLLNEIEQYLIIKRSFKKSDVKPPKKEEVTA
;
A
#
# COMPACT_ATOMS: atom_id res chain seq x y z
N MET A 1 -23.11 5.24 7.87
CA MET A 1 -22.67 4.49 6.68
C MET A 1 -21.96 5.46 5.75
N LYS A 2 -20.64 5.35 5.52
CA LYS A 2 -19.94 6.19 4.54
C LYS A 2 -20.05 5.52 3.17
N ILE A 3 -20.66 6.20 2.19
CA ILE A 3 -20.74 5.69 0.81
C ILE A 3 -19.32 5.70 0.22
N GLY A 4 -18.84 4.52 -0.21
CA GLY A 4 -17.52 4.38 -0.80
C GLY A 4 -17.44 5.04 -2.18
N TYR A 5 -16.25 5.52 -2.55
CA TYR A 5 -16.00 6.17 -3.83
C TYR A 5 -16.33 5.28 -5.04
N ARG A 6 -16.17 3.96 -4.90
CA ARG A 6 -16.58 2.97 -5.92
C ARG A 6 -18.10 3.01 -6.15
N THR A 7 -18.89 3.02 -5.09
CA THR A 7 -20.36 3.04 -5.17
C THR A 7 -20.84 4.30 -5.88
N LEU A 8 -20.23 5.45 -5.59
CA LEU A 8 -20.55 6.71 -6.27
C LEU A 8 -20.25 6.63 -7.77
N LYS A 9 -19.06 6.14 -8.14
CA LYS A 9 -18.68 5.94 -9.54
C LYS A 9 -19.63 5.00 -10.27
N THR A 10 -20.05 3.93 -9.63
CA THR A 10 -21.00 2.97 -10.20
C THR A 10 -22.37 3.58 -10.41
N ALA A 11 -22.88 4.31 -9.41
CA ALA A 11 -24.17 4.99 -9.46
C ALA A 11 -24.23 6.09 -10.53
N ILE A 12 -23.09 6.73 -10.84
CA ILE A 12 -22.98 7.75 -11.90
C ILE A 12 -22.70 7.10 -13.27
N GLY A 13 -21.83 6.11 -13.31
CA GLY A 13 -21.34 5.51 -14.55
C GLY A 13 -22.38 4.70 -15.29
N ALA A 14 -23.19 3.91 -14.59
CA ALA A 14 -24.19 3.08 -15.25
C ALA A 14 -25.25 3.93 -15.98
N PRO A 15 -25.84 4.98 -15.37
CA PRO A 15 -26.74 5.89 -16.07
C PRO A 15 -26.07 6.62 -17.25
N ILE A 16 -24.82 7.07 -17.09
CA ILE A 16 -24.08 7.73 -18.19
C ILE A 16 -23.90 6.77 -19.37
N ALA A 17 -23.50 5.52 -19.12
CA ALA A 17 -23.30 4.54 -20.17
C ALA A 17 -24.60 4.19 -20.89
N ILE A 18 -25.70 4.02 -20.13
CA ILE A 18 -27.04 3.81 -20.69
C ILE A 18 -27.44 4.99 -21.55
N PHE A 19 -27.26 6.22 -21.07
CA PHE A 19 -27.61 7.43 -21.80
C PHE A 19 -26.80 7.57 -23.10
N ILE A 20 -25.48 7.30 -23.06
CA ILE A 20 -24.64 7.29 -24.26
C ILE A 20 -25.12 6.22 -25.25
N ALA A 21 -25.43 5.01 -24.78
CA ALA A 21 -25.93 3.93 -25.64
C ALA A 21 -27.28 4.28 -26.28
N GLN A 22 -28.18 4.95 -25.55
CA GLN A 22 -29.45 5.45 -26.07
C GLN A 22 -29.25 6.54 -27.13
N LEU A 23 -28.32 7.48 -26.92
CA LEU A 23 -28.00 8.51 -27.91
C LEU A 23 -27.43 7.93 -29.21
N LEU A 24 -26.67 6.84 -29.10
CA LEU A 24 -26.14 6.09 -30.23
C LEU A 24 -27.16 5.12 -30.85
N GLN A 25 -28.39 5.07 -30.32
CA GLN A 25 -29.48 4.19 -30.77
C GLN A 25 -29.07 2.71 -30.76
N LEU A 26 -28.27 2.29 -29.77
CA LEU A 26 -27.85 0.90 -29.65
C LEU A 26 -28.96 0.03 -29.09
N ASP A 27 -29.10 -1.16 -29.67
CA ASP A 27 -29.96 -2.21 -29.13
C ASP A 27 -29.45 -2.67 -27.77
N ASN A 28 -30.39 -2.99 -26.87
CA ASN A 28 -30.09 -3.46 -25.52
C ASN A 28 -29.14 -2.52 -24.74
N TYR A 29 -29.39 -1.21 -24.81
CA TYR A 29 -28.66 -0.17 -24.09
C TYR A 29 -28.49 -0.44 -22.57
N ILE A 30 -29.37 -1.25 -21.96
CA ILE A 30 -29.27 -1.68 -20.56
C ILE A 30 -27.95 -2.42 -20.30
N SER A 31 -27.50 -3.21 -21.28
CA SER A 31 -26.25 -3.97 -21.19
C SER A 31 -25.03 -3.05 -21.08
N ALA A 32 -25.04 -1.85 -21.67
CA ALA A 32 -23.98 -0.87 -21.48
C ALA A 32 -23.82 -0.48 -19.99
N GLY A 33 -24.95 -0.30 -19.28
CA GLY A 33 -24.95 -0.04 -17.85
C GLY A 33 -24.39 -1.21 -17.03
N ILE A 34 -24.83 -2.45 -17.32
CA ILE A 34 -24.32 -3.66 -16.67
C ILE A 34 -22.81 -3.79 -16.87
N LEU A 35 -22.33 -3.60 -18.10
CA LEU A 35 -20.91 -3.63 -18.43
C LEU A 35 -20.14 -2.56 -17.63
N THR A 36 -20.64 -1.33 -17.56
CA THR A 36 -20.00 -0.28 -16.76
C THR A 36 -19.92 -0.64 -15.28
N ILE A 37 -21.00 -1.16 -14.69
CA ILE A 37 -21.02 -1.60 -13.28
C ILE A 37 -19.93 -2.64 -13.02
N LEU A 38 -19.85 -3.65 -13.89
CA LEU A 38 -18.89 -4.75 -13.75
C LEU A 38 -17.44 -4.31 -14.01
N CYS A 39 -17.23 -3.27 -14.83
CA CYS A 39 -15.90 -2.79 -15.20
C CYS A 39 -15.31 -1.76 -14.23
N ILE A 40 -16.07 -1.20 -13.30
CA ILE A 40 -15.55 -0.23 -12.32
C ILE A 40 -14.68 -0.96 -11.28
N GLN A 41 -13.38 -0.67 -11.36
CA GLN A 41 -12.32 -1.17 -10.48
C GLN A 41 -11.88 -0.16 -9.41
N VAL A 42 -11.12 -0.63 -8.43
CA VAL A 42 -10.63 0.18 -7.29
C VAL A 42 -9.46 1.09 -7.68
N THR A 43 -8.59 0.65 -8.59
CA THR A 43 -7.36 1.36 -8.98
C THR A 43 -7.26 1.54 -10.49
N ARG A 44 -6.50 2.57 -10.94
CA ARG A 44 -6.41 2.91 -12.37
C ARG A 44 -5.77 1.77 -13.16
N LYS A 45 -4.67 1.21 -12.63
CA LYS A 45 -3.97 0.07 -13.22
C LYS A 45 -4.88 -1.14 -13.39
N ARG A 46 -5.61 -1.52 -12.34
CA ARG A 46 -6.55 -2.63 -12.42
C ARG A 46 -7.69 -2.33 -13.38
N SER A 47 -8.15 -1.09 -13.46
CA SER A 47 -9.19 -0.67 -14.42
C SER A 47 -8.76 -0.89 -15.86
N VAL A 48 -7.56 -0.46 -16.25
CA VAL A 48 -7.03 -0.63 -17.62
C VAL A 48 -6.84 -2.10 -17.94
N LEU A 49 -6.22 -2.85 -17.03
CA LEU A 49 -5.97 -4.28 -17.23
C LEU A 49 -7.28 -5.07 -17.37
N SER A 50 -8.25 -4.81 -16.47
CA SER A 50 -9.55 -5.48 -16.49
C SER A 50 -10.35 -5.11 -17.74
N ALA A 51 -10.31 -3.85 -18.18
CA ALA A 51 -10.93 -3.43 -19.42
C ALA A 51 -10.38 -4.21 -20.64
N TRP A 52 -9.06 -4.38 -20.72
CA TRP A 52 -8.44 -5.16 -21.79
C TRP A 52 -8.89 -6.63 -21.77
N TYR A 53 -8.85 -7.27 -20.60
CA TYR A 53 -9.26 -8.67 -20.46
C TYR A 53 -10.74 -8.87 -20.80
N ARG A 54 -11.62 -7.96 -20.36
CA ARG A 54 -13.05 -8.00 -20.64
C ARG A 54 -13.33 -7.76 -22.12
N PHE A 55 -12.67 -6.79 -22.73
CA PHE A 55 -12.82 -6.52 -24.17
C PHE A 55 -12.41 -7.75 -24.99
N ALA A 56 -11.22 -8.30 -24.74
CA ALA A 56 -10.72 -9.49 -25.42
C ALA A 56 -11.64 -10.71 -25.23
N ALA A 57 -12.12 -10.95 -24.01
CA ALA A 57 -13.03 -12.06 -23.73
C ALA A 57 -14.38 -11.88 -24.43
N CYS A 58 -14.92 -10.66 -24.50
CA CYS A 58 -16.16 -10.40 -25.22
C CYS A 58 -16.00 -10.60 -26.74
N MET A 59 -14.88 -10.17 -27.34
CA MET A 59 -14.60 -10.46 -28.76
C MET A 59 -14.55 -11.96 -29.01
N LEU A 60 -13.89 -12.70 -28.11
CA LEU A 60 -13.82 -14.15 -28.17
C LEU A 60 -15.22 -14.77 -28.00
N GLY A 61 -15.99 -14.32 -27.01
CA GLY A 61 -17.36 -14.77 -26.76
C GLY A 61 -18.26 -14.61 -27.99
N MET A 62 -18.18 -13.45 -28.66
CA MET A 62 -18.92 -13.21 -29.91
C MET A 62 -18.49 -14.14 -31.04
N ALA A 63 -17.18 -14.39 -31.20
CA ALA A 63 -16.69 -15.32 -32.21
C ALA A 63 -17.19 -16.76 -31.95
N PHE A 64 -17.18 -17.20 -30.70
CA PHE A 64 -17.73 -18.51 -30.32
C PHE A 64 -19.26 -18.56 -30.49
N SER A 65 -19.98 -17.49 -30.13
CA SER A 65 -21.43 -17.37 -30.36
C SER A 65 -21.78 -17.49 -31.84
N PHE A 66 -21.07 -16.79 -32.72
CA PHE A 66 -21.29 -16.89 -34.16
C PHE A 66 -21.09 -18.34 -34.65
N LEU A 67 -19.97 -18.98 -34.29
CA LEU A 67 -19.68 -20.35 -34.73
C LEU A 67 -20.69 -21.39 -34.20
N ILE A 68 -21.06 -21.30 -32.92
CA ILE A 68 -21.91 -22.30 -32.27
C ILE A 68 -23.39 -22.10 -32.62
N PHE A 69 -23.90 -20.87 -32.60
CA PHE A 69 -25.32 -20.64 -32.86
C PHE A 69 -25.69 -20.84 -34.33
N GLU A 70 -24.80 -20.52 -35.27
CA GLU A 70 -25.04 -20.81 -36.70
C GLU A 70 -24.98 -22.31 -37.02
N THR A 71 -24.29 -23.12 -36.20
CA THR A 71 -24.15 -24.58 -36.44
C THR A 71 -25.15 -25.43 -35.66
N LEU A 72 -25.45 -25.06 -34.41
CA LEU A 72 -26.31 -25.82 -33.50
C LEU A 72 -27.68 -25.17 -33.28
N GLY A 73 -27.89 -23.94 -33.78
CA GLY A 73 -29.11 -23.17 -33.55
C GLY A 73 -29.16 -22.46 -32.21
N TYR A 74 -30.28 -21.76 -31.98
CA TYR A 74 -30.53 -20.88 -30.83
C TYR A 74 -31.30 -21.60 -29.72
N GLU A 75 -30.80 -22.76 -29.31
CA GLU A 75 -31.42 -23.59 -28.28
C GLU A 75 -30.61 -23.58 -26.97
N PRO A 76 -31.22 -23.82 -25.80
CA PRO A 76 -30.51 -23.75 -24.51
C PRO A 76 -29.27 -24.66 -24.41
N TYR A 77 -29.29 -25.83 -25.06
CA TYR A 77 -28.14 -26.73 -25.07
C TYR A 77 -26.93 -26.14 -25.83
N ALA A 78 -27.16 -25.28 -26.83
CA ALA A 78 -26.09 -24.61 -27.57
C ALA A 78 -25.32 -23.63 -26.68
N ILE A 79 -26.01 -22.92 -25.77
CA ILE A 79 -25.36 -22.08 -24.74
C ILE A 79 -24.48 -22.94 -23.83
N GLY A 80 -24.99 -24.10 -23.39
CA GLY A 80 -24.25 -25.02 -22.51
C GLY A 80 -22.94 -25.48 -23.14
N ILE A 81 -23.00 -25.91 -24.41
CA ILE A 81 -21.81 -26.31 -25.19
C ILE A 81 -20.86 -25.13 -25.39
N LEU A 82 -21.40 -23.96 -25.75
CA LEU A 82 -20.61 -22.75 -25.91
C LEU A 82 -19.82 -22.42 -24.65
N LEU A 83 -20.49 -22.35 -23.48
CA LEU A 83 -19.83 -22.04 -22.21
C LEU A 83 -18.81 -23.11 -21.81
N PHE A 84 -19.10 -24.39 -22.08
CA PHE A 84 -18.18 -25.49 -21.82
C PHE A 84 -16.86 -25.35 -22.60
N ILE A 85 -16.88 -24.77 -23.80
CA ILE A 85 -15.68 -24.52 -24.60
C ILE A 85 -15.06 -23.15 -24.28
N PHE A 86 -15.89 -22.12 -24.16
CA PHE A 86 -15.48 -20.74 -23.94
C PHE A 86 -14.71 -20.57 -22.62
N ILE A 87 -15.19 -21.14 -21.52
CA ILE A 87 -14.57 -20.95 -20.20
C ILE A 87 -13.14 -21.50 -20.19
N PRO A 88 -12.84 -22.76 -20.57
CA PRO A 88 -11.47 -23.26 -20.67
C PRO A 88 -10.56 -22.38 -21.53
N VAL A 89 -11.05 -21.91 -22.69
CA VAL A 89 -10.26 -21.05 -23.57
C VAL A 89 -9.92 -19.70 -22.91
N THR A 90 -10.87 -19.07 -22.22
CA THR A 90 -10.59 -17.84 -21.47
C THR A 90 -9.61 -18.04 -20.31
N VAL A 91 -9.62 -19.22 -19.67
CA VAL A 91 -8.64 -19.60 -18.64
C VAL A 91 -7.26 -19.77 -19.26
N MET A 92 -7.13 -20.47 -20.39
CA MET A 92 -5.86 -20.64 -21.12
C MET A 92 -5.26 -19.30 -21.54
N LEU A 93 -6.09 -18.36 -21.96
CA LEU A 93 -5.69 -17.00 -22.37
C LEU A 93 -5.51 -16.03 -21.19
N LYS A 94 -5.79 -16.45 -19.95
CA LYS A 94 -5.71 -15.63 -18.73
C LYS A 94 -6.61 -14.38 -18.76
N ILE A 95 -7.77 -14.46 -19.42
CA ILE A 95 -8.77 -13.37 -19.53
C ILE A 95 -10.06 -13.68 -18.77
N THR A 96 -9.95 -14.43 -17.66
CA THR A 96 -11.09 -14.94 -16.87
C THR A 96 -11.97 -13.86 -16.26
N GLU A 97 -11.43 -12.66 -16.01
CA GLU A 97 -12.21 -11.50 -15.55
C GLU A 97 -13.34 -11.11 -16.54
N GLY A 98 -13.19 -11.51 -17.81
CA GLY A 98 -14.14 -11.26 -18.87
C GLY A 98 -15.32 -12.21 -18.93
N ILE A 99 -15.28 -13.37 -18.28
CA ILE A 99 -16.30 -14.42 -18.42
C ILE A 99 -17.70 -13.87 -18.15
N VAL A 100 -17.90 -13.19 -17.02
CA VAL A 100 -19.23 -12.65 -16.63
C VAL A 100 -19.73 -11.63 -17.63
N THR A 101 -18.86 -10.73 -18.12
CA THR A 101 -19.27 -9.72 -19.11
C THR A 101 -19.54 -10.32 -20.47
N SER A 102 -18.76 -11.32 -20.89
CA SER A 102 -18.99 -12.02 -22.15
C SER A 102 -20.30 -12.81 -22.11
N SER A 103 -20.69 -13.38 -20.96
CA SER A 103 -21.97 -14.06 -20.81
C SER A 103 -23.17 -13.14 -21.08
N VAL A 104 -23.09 -11.85 -20.72
CA VAL A 104 -24.16 -10.87 -21.04
C VAL A 104 -24.32 -10.73 -22.55
N ILE A 105 -23.20 -10.62 -23.28
CA ILE A 105 -23.18 -10.50 -24.74
C ILE A 105 -23.66 -11.79 -25.41
N ILE A 106 -23.16 -12.95 -24.95
CA ILE A 106 -23.56 -14.27 -25.46
C ILE A 106 -25.07 -14.47 -25.31
N LEU A 107 -25.64 -14.09 -24.17
CA LEU A 107 -27.09 -14.19 -23.92
C LEU A 107 -27.90 -13.22 -24.76
N HIS A 108 -27.36 -12.04 -25.07
CA HIS A 108 -28.02 -11.11 -25.98
C HIS A 108 -28.06 -11.65 -27.41
N LEU A 109 -26.93 -12.15 -27.93
CA LEU A 109 -26.87 -12.80 -29.24
C LEU A 109 -27.78 -14.03 -29.31
N TYR A 110 -27.87 -14.81 -28.23
CA TYR A 110 -28.80 -15.92 -28.13
C TYR A 110 -30.26 -15.45 -28.22
N GLY A 111 -30.62 -14.42 -27.45
CA GLY A 111 -31.99 -13.88 -27.40
C GLY A 111 -32.44 -13.23 -28.71
N ALA A 112 -31.51 -12.74 -29.53
CA ALA A 112 -31.81 -12.18 -30.84
C ALA A 112 -32.27 -13.25 -31.85
N GLY A 113 -31.86 -14.52 -31.68
CA GLY A 113 -32.25 -15.64 -32.55
C GLY A 113 -31.59 -15.66 -33.93
N PHE A 114 -30.72 -14.71 -34.24
CA PHE A 114 -29.88 -14.66 -35.44
C PHE A 114 -28.62 -13.83 -35.17
N VAL A 115 -27.49 -14.11 -35.85
CA VAL A 115 -26.26 -13.32 -35.74
C VAL A 115 -25.96 -12.62 -37.06
N THR A 116 -26.32 -11.34 -37.16
CA THR A 116 -25.96 -10.49 -38.31
C THR A 116 -24.71 -9.67 -38.02
N PHE A 117 -24.06 -9.20 -39.09
CA PHE A 117 -22.92 -8.27 -38.95
C PHE A 117 -23.32 -6.97 -38.24
N GLU A 118 -24.54 -6.47 -38.47
CA GLU A 118 -25.08 -5.29 -37.79
C GLU A 118 -25.23 -5.52 -36.29
N LEU A 119 -25.74 -6.68 -35.88
CA LEU A 119 -25.84 -7.06 -34.47
C LEU A 119 -24.46 -7.17 -33.81
N LEU A 120 -23.48 -7.77 -34.49
CA LEU A 120 -22.11 -7.85 -33.98
C LEU A 120 -21.48 -6.45 -33.83
N LEU A 121 -21.73 -5.55 -34.78
CA LEU A 121 -21.27 -4.17 -34.69
C LEU A 121 -21.93 -3.45 -33.50
N ASN A 122 -23.24 -3.63 -33.30
CA ASN A 122 -23.97 -3.11 -32.14
C ASN A 122 -23.30 -3.57 -30.82
N GLU A 123 -23.00 -4.86 -30.68
CA GLU A 123 -22.35 -5.38 -29.48
C GLU A 123 -20.95 -4.79 -29.26
N VAL A 124 -20.14 -4.66 -30.33
CA VAL A 124 -18.81 -4.04 -30.22
C VAL A 124 -18.89 -2.59 -29.72
N VAL A 125 -19.83 -1.81 -30.26
CA VAL A 125 -20.03 -0.41 -29.83
C VAL A 125 -20.56 -0.37 -28.39
N LEU A 126 -21.51 -1.23 -28.04
CA LEU A 126 -22.07 -1.33 -26.70
C LEU A 126 -21.01 -1.71 -25.65
N ILE A 127 -20.15 -2.67 -25.97
CA ILE A 127 -18.98 -3.04 -25.16
C ILE A 127 -18.05 -1.84 -24.98
N SER A 128 -17.78 -1.12 -26.07
CA SER A 128 -16.90 0.05 -26.05
C SER A 128 -17.47 1.18 -25.19
N VAL A 129 -18.78 1.43 -25.25
CA VAL A 129 -19.46 2.41 -24.39
C VAL A 129 -19.40 1.99 -22.92
N GLY A 130 -19.73 0.74 -22.61
CA GLY A 130 -19.76 0.24 -21.24
C GLY A 130 -18.38 0.26 -20.58
N ILE A 131 -17.38 -0.31 -21.25
CA ILE A 131 -15.99 -0.36 -20.78
C ILE A 131 -15.36 1.05 -20.79
N GLY A 132 -15.57 1.82 -21.85
CA GLY A 132 -15.04 3.17 -22.00
C GLY A 132 -15.54 4.12 -20.92
N THR A 133 -16.84 4.10 -20.63
CA THR A 133 -17.43 4.91 -19.54
C THR A 133 -16.83 4.54 -18.19
N ALA A 134 -16.66 3.24 -17.89
CA ALA A 134 -16.02 2.79 -16.67
C ALA A 134 -14.57 3.26 -16.56
N LEU A 135 -13.80 3.18 -17.65
CA LEU A 135 -12.42 3.63 -17.71
C LEU A 135 -12.30 5.14 -17.46
N LEU A 136 -13.11 5.95 -18.15
CA LEU A 136 -13.09 7.41 -18.02
C LEU A 136 -13.38 7.84 -16.57
N LEU A 137 -14.40 7.25 -15.95
CA LEU A 137 -14.71 7.53 -14.55
C LEU A 137 -13.60 7.04 -13.61
N ASN A 138 -12.94 5.94 -13.93
CA ASN A 138 -11.83 5.46 -13.11
C ASN A 138 -10.53 6.25 -13.26
N MET A 139 -10.32 6.92 -14.39
CA MET A 139 -9.21 7.85 -14.55
C MET A 139 -9.34 9.04 -13.60
N TYR A 140 -10.54 9.50 -13.27
CA TYR A 140 -10.75 10.49 -12.22
C TYR A 140 -10.61 9.80 -10.85
N MET A 141 -9.41 9.90 -10.26
CA MET A 141 -9.14 9.46 -8.89
C MET A 141 -8.43 10.57 -8.14
N PRO A 142 -8.94 11.00 -6.98
CA PRO A 142 -8.30 12.03 -6.18
C PRO A 142 -6.95 11.54 -5.65
N SER A 143 -6.01 12.47 -5.48
CA SER A 143 -4.71 12.18 -4.89
C SER A 143 -4.86 11.78 -3.41
N LEU A 144 -4.23 10.69 -3.00
CA LEU A 144 -4.15 10.26 -1.59
C LEU A 144 -3.02 10.96 -0.82
N GLU A 145 -2.30 11.86 -1.47
CA GLU A 145 -1.08 12.51 -0.96
C GLU A 145 -1.29 13.28 0.35
N SER A 146 -2.38 14.04 0.48
CA SER A 146 -2.66 14.80 1.70
C SER A 146 -2.97 13.89 2.90
N GLU A 147 -3.68 12.80 2.67
CA GLU A 147 -4.00 11.80 3.68
C GLU A 147 -2.73 11.05 4.12
N LEU A 148 -1.92 10.59 3.15
CA LEU A 148 -0.64 9.93 3.44
C LEU A 148 0.35 10.85 4.16
N LYS A 149 0.38 12.14 3.81
CA LYS A 149 1.21 13.13 4.52
C LYS A 149 0.77 13.30 5.98
N LYS A 150 -0.54 13.40 6.22
CA LYS A 150 -1.08 13.49 7.59
C LYS A 150 -0.73 12.25 8.42
N MET A 151 -0.83 11.05 7.83
CA MET A 151 -0.44 9.81 8.51
C MET A 151 1.06 9.76 8.78
N GLN A 152 1.89 10.25 7.85
CA GLN A 152 3.33 10.39 8.06
C GLN A 152 3.64 11.29 9.26
N GLU A 153 3.01 12.47 9.35
CA GLU A 153 3.17 13.40 10.46
C GLU A 153 2.76 12.75 11.80
N GLN A 154 1.63 12.03 11.84
CA GLN A 154 1.17 11.32 13.03
C GLN A 154 2.13 10.20 13.49
N VAL A 155 2.66 9.42 12.54
CA VAL A 155 3.68 8.39 12.84
C VAL A 155 4.93 9.04 13.42
N GLU A 156 5.36 10.18 12.87
CA GLU A 156 6.53 10.90 13.36
C GLU A 156 6.32 11.43 14.78
N GLU A 157 5.19 12.07 15.06
CA GLU A 157 4.83 12.53 16.40
C GLU A 157 4.83 11.38 17.42
N ASN A 158 4.29 10.21 17.06
CA ASN A 158 4.28 9.06 17.96
C ASN A 158 5.68 8.48 18.17
N PHE A 159 6.51 8.39 17.14
CA PHE A 159 7.92 8.00 17.29
C PHE A 159 8.68 8.96 18.19
N GLN A 160 8.45 10.27 18.05
CA GLN A 160 9.05 11.29 18.92
C GLN A 160 8.66 11.07 20.38
N LYS A 161 7.37 10.86 20.65
CA LYS A 161 6.86 10.56 22.00
C LYS A 161 7.48 9.29 22.56
N ILE A 162 7.46 8.18 21.81
CA ILE A 162 8.06 6.90 22.21
C ILE A 162 9.53 7.08 22.62
N LEU A 163 10.33 7.78 21.80
CA LEU A 163 11.75 8.00 22.10
C LEU A 163 11.95 8.93 23.31
N LYS A 164 11.08 9.93 23.51
CA LYS A 164 11.11 10.82 24.69
C LYS A 164 10.75 10.08 25.97
N GLU A 165 9.77 9.18 25.92
CA GLU A 165 9.38 8.35 27.07
C GLU A 165 10.48 7.34 27.42
N ILE A 166 11.13 6.73 26.42
CA ILE A 166 12.32 5.90 26.64
C ILE A 166 13.44 6.73 27.30
N ALA A 167 13.69 7.95 26.82
CA ALA A 167 14.67 8.84 27.43
C ALA A 167 14.30 9.20 28.88
N HIS A 168 13.04 9.53 29.14
CA HIS A 168 12.55 9.85 30.49
C HIS A 168 12.77 8.68 31.43
N PHE A 169 12.32 7.47 31.05
CA PHE A 169 12.53 6.25 31.83
C PHE A 169 14.01 6.01 32.16
N LEU A 170 14.92 6.12 31.17
CA LEU A 170 16.36 5.91 31.40
C LEU A 170 17.00 6.92 32.37
N ARG A 171 16.38 8.09 32.53
CA ARG A 171 16.86 9.18 33.38
C ARG A 171 16.27 9.14 34.78
N THR A 172 15.01 8.72 34.93
CA THR A 172 14.25 8.83 36.17
C THR A 172 13.85 7.49 36.78
N GLY A 173 13.83 6.41 35.98
CA GLY A 173 13.24 5.13 36.35
C GLY A 173 11.71 5.14 36.40
N ASP A 174 11.06 6.18 35.85
CA ASP A 174 9.61 6.34 35.90
C ASP A 174 8.86 5.39 34.95
N GLU A 175 8.13 4.45 35.52
CA GLU A 175 7.33 3.43 34.81
C GLU A 175 5.88 3.86 34.52
N SER A 176 5.53 5.13 34.73
CA SER A 176 4.15 5.61 34.54
C SER A 176 3.66 5.66 33.08
N TRP A 177 4.57 5.48 32.11
CA TRP A 177 4.22 5.52 30.70
C TRP A 177 3.36 4.33 30.28
N THR A 178 2.20 4.63 29.69
CA THR A 178 1.20 3.64 29.29
C THR A 178 1.52 2.88 27.99
N GLY A 179 2.44 3.38 27.17
CA GLY A 179 2.77 2.78 25.86
C GLY A 179 1.68 2.91 24.79
N LYS A 180 0.67 3.77 24.99
CA LYS A 180 -0.47 3.95 24.07
C LYS A 180 -0.04 4.24 22.62
N GLU A 181 1.04 4.99 22.46
CA GLU A 181 1.60 5.39 21.17
C GLU A 181 1.98 4.17 20.30
N PHE A 182 2.37 3.04 20.88
CA PHE A 182 2.66 1.82 20.12
C PHE A 182 1.41 1.29 19.42
N THR A 183 0.30 1.18 20.16
CA THR A 183 -0.96 0.66 19.60
C THR A 183 -1.48 1.59 18.50
N GLU A 184 -1.43 2.90 18.73
CA GLU A 184 -1.83 3.89 17.72
C GLU A 184 -0.94 3.83 16.48
N THR A 185 0.38 3.74 16.67
CA THR A 185 1.34 3.69 15.56
C THR A 185 1.20 2.43 14.73
N ALA A 186 0.99 1.27 15.36
CA ALA A 186 0.76 0.01 14.65
C ALA A 186 -0.46 0.09 13.73
N PHE A 187 -1.57 0.65 14.22
CA PHE A 187 -2.78 0.87 13.42
C PHE A 187 -2.54 1.83 12.25
N ILE A 188 -1.91 2.99 12.51
CA ILE A 188 -1.65 3.99 11.47
C ILE A 188 -0.71 3.44 10.40
N LEU A 189 0.33 2.68 10.77
CA LEU A 189 1.27 2.09 9.82
C LEU A 189 0.62 1.07 8.90
N ASP A 190 -0.25 0.20 9.42
CA ASP A 190 -0.99 -0.79 8.62
C ASP A 190 -1.91 -0.11 7.60
N GLU A 191 -2.70 0.87 8.06
CA GLU A 191 -3.60 1.63 7.20
C GLU A 191 -2.81 2.44 6.15
N ALA A 192 -1.71 3.09 6.55
CA ALA A 192 -0.89 3.91 5.67
C ALA A 192 -0.20 3.08 4.59
N LEU A 193 0.27 1.86 4.90
CA LEU A 193 0.84 0.95 3.93
C LEU A 193 -0.20 0.51 2.89
N GLY A 194 -1.41 0.17 3.32
CA GLY A 194 -2.51 -0.18 2.43
C GLY A 194 -2.91 0.97 1.50
N LEU A 195 -3.00 2.19 2.04
CA LEU A 195 -3.29 3.39 1.25
C LEU A 195 -2.15 3.75 0.29
N ALA A 196 -0.90 3.69 0.74
CA ALA A 196 0.26 3.98 -0.09
C ALA A 196 0.38 2.97 -1.24
N TYR A 197 0.08 1.69 -0.99
CA TYR A 197 0.03 0.67 -2.04
C TYR A 197 -1.06 0.95 -3.08
N ARG A 198 -2.25 1.39 -2.65
CA ARG A 198 -3.30 1.84 -3.59
C ARG A 198 -2.88 3.06 -4.40
N ASP A 199 -2.16 4.01 -3.79
CA ASP A 199 -1.63 5.18 -4.50
C ASP A 199 -0.61 4.79 -5.59
N VAL A 200 0.25 3.79 -5.31
CA VAL A 200 1.14 3.17 -6.30
C VAL A 200 0.35 2.63 -7.49
N GLU A 201 -0.73 1.87 -7.25
CA GLU A 201 -1.57 1.34 -8.33
C GLU A 201 -2.34 2.41 -9.13
N ASN A 202 -2.50 3.61 -8.57
CA ASN A 202 -3.16 4.74 -9.24
C ASN A 202 -2.22 5.57 -10.12
N HIS A 203 -0.92 5.46 -9.91
CA HIS A 203 0.09 6.17 -10.69
C HIS A 203 0.76 5.24 -11.72
N LEU A 204 0.23 5.21 -12.93
CA LEU A 204 0.73 4.35 -14.02
C LEU A 204 2.13 4.71 -14.53
N LEU A 205 2.52 5.99 -14.41
CA LEU A 205 3.73 6.55 -15.03
C LEU A 205 4.77 7.05 -14.02
N ARG A 206 4.44 7.13 -12.71
CA ARG A 206 5.41 7.56 -11.69
C ARG A 206 6.21 6.35 -11.22
N SER A 207 7.52 6.43 -11.36
CA SER A 207 8.47 5.42 -10.87
C SER A 207 8.81 5.57 -9.39
N HIS A 208 8.45 6.70 -8.76
CA HIS A 208 8.85 7.02 -7.39
C HIS A 208 7.67 6.96 -6.41
N HIS A 209 7.66 5.93 -5.56
CA HIS A 209 6.63 5.66 -4.56
C HIS A 209 7.12 6.05 -3.16
N GLN A 210 7.34 7.35 -2.94
CA GLN A 210 7.99 7.87 -1.73
C GLN A 210 7.28 7.43 -0.44
N PHE A 211 5.95 7.55 -0.37
CA PHE A 211 5.18 7.17 0.82
C PHE A 211 5.22 5.66 1.10
N TYR A 212 5.06 4.83 0.07
CA TYR A 212 5.09 3.37 0.22
C TYR A 212 6.42 2.91 0.83
N HIS A 213 7.53 3.38 0.25
CA HIS A 213 8.86 3.10 0.74
C HIS A 213 9.07 3.67 2.16
N TYR A 214 8.61 4.91 2.41
CA TYR A 214 8.72 5.54 3.73
C TYR A 214 8.01 4.73 4.82
N PHE A 215 6.76 4.33 4.61
CA PHE A 215 6.01 3.55 5.59
C PHE A 215 6.60 2.16 5.78
N GLN A 216 7.08 1.49 4.73
CA GLN A 216 7.80 0.21 4.87
C GLN A 216 9.04 0.35 5.76
N MET A 217 9.80 1.43 5.58
CA MET A 217 10.96 1.72 6.41
C MET A 217 10.56 1.98 7.86
N ARG A 218 9.51 2.79 8.09
CA ARG A 218 9.00 3.07 9.43
C ARG A 218 8.44 1.84 10.13
N THR A 219 7.78 0.92 9.43
CA THR A 219 7.37 -0.38 10.00
C THR A 219 8.56 -1.16 10.54
N LYS A 220 9.65 -1.27 9.77
CA LYS A 220 10.87 -1.94 10.25
C LYS A 220 11.49 -1.23 11.45
N GLN A 221 11.48 0.09 11.47
CA GLN A 221 11.95 0.85 12.63
C GLN A 221 11.06 0.67 13.86
N PHE A 222 9.74 0.60 13.66
CA PHE A 222 8.76 0.38 14.71
C PHE A 222 8.97 -0.99 15.39
N GLU A 223 9.20 -2.05 14.62
CA GLU A 223 9.56 -3.37 15.14
C GLU A 223 10.78 -3.31 16.09
N ILE A 224 11.76 -2.45 15.81
CA ILE A 224 12.91 -2.25 16.70
C ILE A 224 12.51 -1.54 17.99
N LEU A 225 11.66 -0.53 17.92
CA LEU A 225 11.15 0.15 19.12
C LEU A 225 10.36 -0.82 20.02
N GLU A 226 9.59 -1.74 19.43
CA GLU A 226 8.89 -2.78 20.19
C GLU A 226 9.87 -3.75 20.88
N ARG A 227 10.96 -4.13 20.20
CA ARG A 227 12.00 -4.98 20.81
C ARG A 227 12.78 -4.29 21.93
N ILE A 228 12.87 -2.95 21.88
CA ILE A 228 13.57 -2.15 22.89
C ILE A 228 12.82 -2.12 24.23
N LEU A 229 11.48 -2.11 24.22
CA LEU A 229 10.66 -2.04 25.45
C LEU A 229 11.04 -3.06 26.53
N PRO A 230 11.10 -4.38 26.27
CA PRO A 230 11.47 -5.34 27.31
C PRO A 230 12.93 -5.23 27.75
N LEU A 231 13.81 -4.57 26.97
CA LEU A 231 15.20 -4.34 27.33
C LEU A 231 15.32 -3.20 28.34
N ILE A 232 14.55 -2.12 28.16
CA ILE A 232 14.59 -0.97 29.07
C ILE A 232 14.08 -1.34 30.47
N SER A 233 13.00 -2.11 30.57
CA SER A 233 12.44 -2.56 31.87
C SER A 233 13.38 -3.46 32.68
N ARG A 234 14.47 -3.96 32.08
CA ARG A 234 15.50 -4.78 32.76
C ARG A 234 16.66 -3.95 33.29
N ILE A 235 16.65 -2.63 33.13
CA ILE A 235 17.72 -1.75 33.61
C ILE A 235 17.41 -1.44 35.08
N PRO A 236 18.17 -1.99 36.04
CA PRO A 236 17.76 -2.03 37.44
C PRO A 236 17.87 -0.69 38.17
N GLU A 237 18.81 0.19 37.77
CA GLU A 237 19.03 1.48 38.41
C GLU A 237 19.48 2.56 37.43
N VAL A 238 19.15 3.82 37.75
CA VAL A 238 19.65 5.01 37.04
C VAL A 238 21.15 5.13 37.31
N SER A 239 21.93 5.16 36.23
CA SER A 239 23.39 5.25 36.26
C SER A 239 23.88 6.42 35.42
N LYS A 240 25.16 6.81 35.56
CA LYS A 240 25.77 7.83 34.68
C LYS A 240 25.64 7.44 33.21
N GLN A 241 25.77 6.15 32.92
CA GLN A 241 25.62 5.57 31.59
C GLN A 241 24.17 5.68 31.09
N SER A 242 23.17 5.34 31.91
CA SER A 242 21.76 5.45 31.51
C SER A 242 21.36 6.90 31.25
N VAL A 243 21.85 7.86 32.05
CA VAL A 243 21.62 9.29 31.82
C VAL A 243 22.23 9.75 30.50
N LYS A 244 23.46 9.33 30.16
CA LYS A 244 24.07 9.67 28.86
C LYS A 244 23.23 9.14 27.70
N ILE A 245 22.76 7.89 27.79
CA ILE A 245 21.90 7.28 26.78
C ILE A 245 20.53 7.99 26.73
N SER A 246 19.99 8.44 27.86
CA SER A 246 18.76 9.24 27.88
C SER A 246 18.88 10.53 27.05
N THR A 247 20.02 11.21 27.14
CA THR A 247 20.30 12.42 26.35
C THR A 247 20.34 12.09 24.87
N PHE A 248 21.02 11.01 24.49
CA PHE A 248 21.02 10.52 23.10
C PHE A 248 19.60 10.22 22.59
N PHE A 249 18.76 9.52 23.35
CA PHE A 249 17.38 9.24 22.94
C PHE A 249 16.53 10.52 22.84
N SER A 250 16.76 11.50 23.71
CA SER A 250 16.09 12.80 23.66
C SER A 250 16.45 13.55 22.37
N GLU A 251 17.74 13.59 22.01
CA GLU A 251 18.21 14.20 20.75
C GLU A 251 17.72 13.44 19.52
N LEU A 252 17.71 12.10 19.59
CA LEU A 252 17.20 11.25 18.51
C LEU A 252 15.71 11.49 18.26
N ALA A 253 14.93 11.73 19.32
CA ALA A 253 13.52 12.11 19.20
C ALA A 253 13.36 13.38 18.36
N GLU A 254 14.11 14.45 18.65
CA GLU A 254 14.07 15.68 17.85
C GLU A 254 14.55 15.46 16.40
N GLY A 255 15.37 14.43 16.16
CA GLY A 255 15.82 14.00 14.84
C GLY A 255 14.82 13.15 14.03
N VAL A 256 13.63 12.86 14.56
CA VAL A 256 12.59 12.10 13.84
C VAL A 256 11.90 13.02 12.83
N ASN A 257 12.26 12.83 11.56
CA ASN A 257 11.65 13.49 10.40
C ASN A 257 11.90 12.64 9.12
N PRO A 258 11.31 13.00 7.96
CA PRO A 258 11.45 12.24 6.72
C PRO A 258 12.85 12.33 6.09
N GLY A 259 13.64 13.32 6.52
CA GLY A 259 15.03 13.49 6.11
C GLY A 259 15.95 12.46 6.77
N ASN A 260 17.10 12.18 6.16
CA ASN A 260 18.08 11.22 6.65
C ASN A 260 19.28 11.89 7.34
N THR A 261 19.14 12.07 8.65
CA THR A 261 20.16 12.52 9.61
C THR A 261 20.87 11.36 10.33
N ALA A 262 20.64 10.11 9.93
CA ALA A 262 21.11 8.92 10.67
C ALA A 262 22.63 8.89 10.86
N VAL A 263 23.40 9.49 9.95
CA VAL A 263 24.86 9.56 10.03
C VAL A 263 25.34 10.30 11.29
N ILE A 264 24.61 11.34 11.73
CA ILE A 264 24.94 12.12 12.92
C ILE A 264 24.76 11.25 14.17
N PHE A 265 23.59 10.61 14.31
CA PHE A 265 23.29 9.76 15.46
C PHE A 265 24.15 8.49 15.51
N LEU A 266 24.53 7.93 14.36
CA LEU A 266 25.48 6.81 14.30
C LEU A 266 26.88 7.22 14.81
N HIS A 267 27.30 8.46 14.56
CA HIS A 267 28.55 8.99 15.11
C HIS A 267 28.46 9.15 16.63
N GLN A 268 27.39 9.76 17.14
CA GLN A 268 27.15 9.91 18.58
C GLN A 268 27.10 8.55 19.30
N LEU A 269 26.45 7.54 18.71
CA LEU A 269 26.45 6.17 19.26
C LEU A 269 27.87 5.61 19.37
N LYS A 270 28.73 5.87 18.40
CA LYS A 270 30.12 5.44 18.43
C LYS A 270 30.89 6.12 19.55
N GLU A 271 30.72 7.42 19.73
CA GLU A 271 31.35 8.18 20.84
C GLU A 271 30.92 7.64 22.21
N ILE A 272 29.61 7.41 22.40
CA ILE A 272 29.08 6.82 23.64
C ILE A 272 29.70 5.45 23.91
N ARG A 273 29.88 4.63 22.87
CA ARG A 273 30.49 3.30 23.00
C ARG A 273 31.97 3.36 23.40
N GLU A 274 32.74 4.27 22.81
CA GLU A 274 34.16 4.41 23.18
C GLU A 274 34.31 4.95 24.61
N GLU A 275 33.49 5.93 25.00
CA GLU A 275 33.44 6.43 26.39
C GLU A 275 33.14 5.31 27.39
N PHE A 276 32.22 4.40 27.06
CA PHE A 276 31.89 3.26 27.93
C PHE A 276 33.00 2.21 27.98
N ARG A 277 33.78 2.07 26.91
CA ARG A 277 34.92 1.15 26.83
C ARG A 277 36.11 1.64 27.66
N GLU A 278 36.34 2.95 27.69
CA GLU A 278 37.43 3.57 28.47
C GLU A 278 37.12 3.69 29.98
N GLY A 279 35.85 3.51 30.36
CA GLY A 279 35.41 3.53 31.75
C GLY A 279 35.97 2.38 32.60
N SER A 280 35.87 2.52 33.92
CA SER A 280 36.26 1.47 34.86
C SER A 280 35.43 0.20 34.65
N LEU A 281 36.02 -0.98 34.89
CA LEU A 281 35.30 -2.25 34.90
C LEU A 281 34.13 -2.22 35.91
N PRO A 282 33.03 -2.95 35.65
CA PRO A 282 31.95 -3.07 36.62
C PRO A 282 32.47 -3.74 37.89
N SER A 283 32.17 -3.15 39.04
CA SER A 283 32.62 -3.62 40.36
C SER A 283 31.65 -4.65 40.95
N THR A 284 30.39 -4.66 40.50
CA THR A 284 29.36 -5.60 40.94
C THR A 284 28.70 -6.31 39.76
N ARG A 285 28.01 -7.42 40.05
CA ARG A 285 27.25 -8.16 39.04
C ARG A 285 26.07 -7.34 38.53
N GLU A 286 25.40 -6.63 39.42
CA GLU A 286 24.28 -5.74 39.12
C GLU A 286 24.72 -4.63 38.15
N GLU A 287 25.92 -4.05 38.39
CA GLU A 287 26.50 -3.06 37.49
C GLU A 287 26.86 -3.66 36.12
N PHE A 288 27.38 -4.90 36.09
CA PHE A 288 27.64 -5.61 34.84
C PHE A 288 26.35 -5.86 34.04
N GLU A 289 25.29 -6.35 34.68
CA GLU A 289 24.00 -6.63 34.04
C GLU A 289 23.35 -5.34 33.51
N ALA A 290 23.38 -4.25 34.29
CA ALA A 290 22.89 -2.95 33.85
C ALA A 290 23.65 -2.44 32.60
N ARG A 291 24.99 -2.50 32.62
CA ARG A 291 25.81 -2.11 31.47
C ARG A 291 25.57 -2.98 30.24
N ALA A 292 25.39 -4.29 30.40
CA ALA A 292 25.08 -5.21 29.32
C ALA A 292 23.72 -4.91 28.66
N ASN A 293 22.70 -4.60 29.47
CA ASN A 293 21.38 -4.20 28.97
C ASN A 293 21.45 -2.87 28.21
N LEU A 294 22.17 -1.88 28.72
CA LEU A 294 22.42 -0.61 28.03
C LEU A 294 23.17 -0.82 26.71
N PHE A 295 24.16 -1.71 26.67
CA PHE A 295 24.89 -2.01 25.43
C PHE A 295 23.98 -2.70 24.38
N THR A 296 23.10 -3.59 24.84
CA THR A 296 22.10 -4.24 23.98
C THR A 296 21.12 -3.21 23.41
N LEU A 297 20.68 -2.25 24.22
CA LEU A 297 19.86 -1.12 23.78
C LEU A 297 20.56 -0.28 22.70
N LEU A 298 21.85 0.00 22.86
CA LEU A 298 22.65 0.71 21.85
C LEU A 298 22.75 -0.07 20.53
N ASN A 299 22.80 -1.40 20.58
CA ASN A 299 22.82 -2.24 19.38
C ASN A 299 21.48 -2.19 18.63
N GLU A 300 20.36 -2.27 19.34
CA GLU A 300 19.04 -2.16 18.72
C GLU A 300 18.84 -0.79 18.07
N ILE A 301 19.17 0.30 18.77
CA ILE A 301 19.00 1.65 18.22
C ILE A 301 19.98 1.94 17.06
N GLU A 302 21.14 1.29 17.02
CA GLU A 302 22.01 1.31 15.85
C GLU A 302 21.33 0.67 14.63
N GLN A 303 20.66 -0.46 14.80
CA GLN A 303 19.89 -1.09 13.72
C GLN A 303 18.76 -0.18 13.22
N TYR A 304 18.07 0.52 14.13
CA TYR A 304 17.05 1.51 13.79
C TYR A 304 17.62 2.61 12.87
N LEU A 305 18.83 3.09 13.14
CA LEU A 305 19.50 4.10 12.32
C LEU A 305 20.04 3.54 11.00
N ILE A 306 20.54 2.30 11.00
CA ILE A 306 21.01 1.62 9.79
C ILE A 306 19.87 1.45 8.79
N ILE A 307 18.67 1.09 9.25
CA ILE A 307 17.46 1.02 8.42
C ILE A 307 17.25 2.36 7.70
N LYS A 308 17.24 3.47 8.44
CA LYS A 308 17.09 4.83 7.87
C LYS A 308 18.20 5.19 6.88
N ARG A 309 19.44 4.80 7.18
CA ARG A 309 20.59 5.03 6.29
C ARG A 309 20.51 4.24 4.99
N SER A 310 20.05 2.98 5.04
CA SER A 310 19.90 2.13 3.86
C SER A 310 18.76 2.58 2.94
N PHE A 311 17.77 3.26 3.52
CA PHE A 311 16.56 3.71 2.85
C PHE A 311 16.77 4.88 1.88
N LYS A 312 17.53 5.89 2.29
CA LYS A 312 17.73 7.13 1.53
C LYS A 312 19.17 7.60 1.69
N LYS A 313 19.77 8.20 0.66
CA LYS A 313 21.07 8.88 0.80
C LYS A 313 20.98 9.93 1.92
N SER A 314 22.06 10.09 2.69
CA SER A 314 22.06 11.04 3.80
C SER A 314 21.87 12.46 3.28
N ASP A 315 20.98 13.20 3.94
CA ASP A 315 20.72 14.61 3.62
C ASP A 315 21.76 15.54 4.28
N VAL A 316 22.67 15.00 5.10
CA VAL A 316 23.70 15.73 5.83
C VAL A 316 25.06 15.04 5.70
N LYS A 317 26.15 15.81 5.73
CA LYS A 317 27.52 15.25 5.74
C LYS A 317 27.88 14.74 7.15
N PRO A 318 28.67 13.66 7.27
CA PRO A 318 29.22 13.26 8.55
C PRO A 318 30.05 14.39 9.18
N PRO A 319 30.10 14.50 10.52
CA PRO A 319 31.04 15.41 11.17
C PRO A 319 32.47 15.08 10.70
N LYS A 320 33.27 16.12 10.43
CA LYS A 320 34.68 15.95 10.06
C LYS A 320 35.38 15.29 11.23
N LYS A 321 36.17 14.24 10.99
CA LYS A 321 37.15 13.76 11.97
C LYS A 321 38.02 14.96 12.33
N GLU A 322 38.05 15.34 13.60
CA GLU A 322 39.14 16.19 14.09
C GLU A 322 40.42 15.41 13.84
N GLU A 323 41.28 15.93 12.97
CA GLU A 323 42.66 15.47 12.88
C GLU A 323 43.26 15.75 14.26
N VAL A 324 43.42 14.70 15.05
CA VAL A 324 44.24 14.73 16.27
C VAL A 324 45.65 15.07 15.78
N THR A 325 45.99 16.35 15.81
CA THR A 325 47.37 16.83 15.71
C THR A 325 48.12 16.23 16.89
N ALA A 326 48.94 15.23 16.60
CA ALA A 326 49.92 14.66 17.53
C ALA A 326 51.00 15.68 17.89
#